data_AF-A0A0A1FFS1-F1
#
_entry.id   AF-A0A0A1FFS1-F1
#
_cell.length_a   1.000
_cell.length_b   1.000
_cell.length_c   1.000
_cell.angle_alpha   90.00
_cell.angle_beta   90.00
_cell.angle_gamma   90.00
#
_symmetry.space_group_name_H-M   'P 1'
#
loop_
_entity.id
_entity.type
_entity.pdbx_description
1 polymer ?
#
loop_
_entity_poly.entity_id
_entity_poly.type
_entity_poly.pdbx_seq_one_letter_code
_entity_poly.pdbx_strand_id
1 'polypeptide(L)' 'MGHQIDNPSLPQGELASVAFLSGYVNAPAWEKVSLVWSSEHWTPVGYQSGVIAAPAKK' A
#
# COMPACT_ATOMS: atom_id res chain seq x y z
N MET A 1 -6.51 18.20 5.25
CA MET A 1 -6.00 16.88 4.80
C MET A 1 -5.88 16.03 6.05
N GLY A 2 -6.92 15.27 6.39
CA GLY A 2 -6.96 14.48 7.62
C GLY A 2 -5.97 13.32 7.51
N HIS A 3 -5.05 13.22 8.46
CA HIS A 3 -4.17 12.08 8.59
C HIS A 3 -5.04 10.84 8.79
N GLN A 4 -5.08 9.98 7.78
CA GLN A 4 -5.82 8.71 7.73
C GLN A 4 -5.15 7.66 8.65
N ILE A 5 -4.78 8.07 9.85
CA ILE A 5 -4.17 7.22 10.88
C ILE A 5 -5.29 6.67 11.80
N ASP A 6 -6.37 7.43 12.00
CA ASP A 6 -7.56 6.96 12.71
C ASP A 6 -8.58 6.34 11.75
N ASN A 7 -8.25 5.20 11.15
CA ASN A 7 -9.25 4.37 10.47
C ASN A 7 -9.73 3.27 11.42
N PRO A 8 -10.96 3.34 11.97
CA PRO A 8 -11.47 2.35 12.93
C PRO A 8 -11.63 0.95 12.34
N SER A 9 -11.52 0.77 11.02
CA SER A 9 -11.48 -0.55 10.39
C SER A 9 -10.11 -1.22 10.44
N LEU A 10 -9.04 -0.51 10.84
CA LEU A 10 -7.70 -1.07 10.96
C LEU A 10 -7.49 -1.64 12.37
N PRO A 11 -6.94 -2.86 12.49
CA PRO A 11 -6.60 -3.41 13.79
C PRO A 11 -5.57 -2.53 14.51
N GLN A 12 -5.72 -2.38 15.82
CA GLN A 12 -4.78 -1.64 16.66
C GLN A 12 -3.41 -2.33 16.67
N GLY A 13 -2.33 -1.57 16.45
CA GLY A 13 -0.96 -2.10 16.43
C GLY A 13 0.01 -1.21 15.67
N GLU A 14 1.28 -1.62 15.61
CA GLU A 14 2.27 -0.96 14.76
C GLU A 14 1.95 -1.27 13.30
N LEU A 15 1.80 -0.22 12.48
CA LEU A 15 1.44 -0.34 11.08
C LEU A 15 2.66 -0.10 10.19
N ALA A 16 2.93 -1.05 9.29
CA ALA A 16 3.91 -0.88 8.22
C ALA A 16 3.20 -0.87 6.87
N SER A 17 3.74 -0.13 5.91
CA SER A 17 3.27 -0.16 4.52
C SER A 17 4.45 -0.38 3.57
N VAL A 18 4.35 -1.41 2.74
CA VAL A 18 5.35 -1.73 1.72
C VAL A 18 4.75 -1.46 0.35
N ALA A 19 5.44 -0.69 -0.48
CA ALA A 19 5.04 -0.42 -1.86
C ALA A 19 6.01 -1.07 -2.84
N PHE A 20 5.48 -1.83 -3.79
CA PHE A 20 6.22 -2.45 -4.89
C PHE A 20 5.92 -1.68 -6.17
N LEU A 21 6.97 -1.42 -6.96
CA LEU A 21 6.84 -0.81 -8.27
C LEU A 21 7.25 -1.82 -9.33
N SER A 22 6.33 -2.11 -10.23
CA SER A 22 6.60 -2.93 -11.41
C SER A 22 7.17 -2.07 -12.52
N GLY A 23 8.40 -2.38 -12.93
CA GLY A 23 9.11 -1.69 -14.00
C GLY A 23 8.77 -2.17 -15.42
N TYR A 24 7.70 -2.94 -15.61
CA TYR A 24 7.32 -3.39 -16.96
C TYR A 24 7.01 -2.20 -17.86
N VAL A 25 7.79 -2.06 -18.95
CA VAL A 25 7.77 -0.91 -19.86
C VAL A 25 6.37 -0.60 -20.41
N ASN A 26 5.56 -1.64 -20.68
CA ASN A 26 4.23 -1.50 -21.29
C ASN A 26 3.07 -1.60 -20.29
N ALA A 27 3.35 -1.90 -19.03
CA ALA A 27 2.35 -2.07 -17.97
C ALA A 27 2.94 -1.71 -16.61
N PRO A 28 3.46 -0.49 -16.43
CA PRO A 28 4.01 -0.09 -15.15
C PRO A 28 2.88 -0.05 -14.13
N ALA A 29 3.12 -0.65 -12.97
CA ALA A 29 2.10 -0.83 -11.94
C ALA A 29 2.70 -0.63 -10.56
N TRP A 30 1.86 -0.38 -9.57
CA TRP A 30 2.25 -0.36 -8.17
C TRP A 30 1.34 -1.28 -7.37
N GLU A 31 1.90 -1.83 -6.31
CA GLU A 31 1.17 -2.58 -5.29
C GLU A 31 1.56 -2.02 -3.93
N LYS A 32 0.62 -1.96 -3.00
CA LYS A 32 0.84 -1.53 -1.63
C LYS A 32 0.20 -2.53 -0.68
N VAL A 33 1.00 -3.04 0.24
CA VAL A 33 0.55 -3.94 1.31
C VAL A 33 0.66 -3.21 2.64
N SER A 34 -0.42 -3.19 3.40
CA SER A 34 -0.44 -2.72 4.79
C SER A 34 -0.36 -3.92 5.72
N LEU A 35 0.56 -3.85 6.68
CA LEU A 35 0.87 -4.89 7.65
C LEU A 35 0.62 -4.34 9.05
N VAL A 36 0.17 -5.20 9.95
CA VAL A 36 0.14 -4.93 11.40
C VAL A 36 1.10 -5.88 12.10
N TRP A 37 1.88 -5.39 13.06
CA TRP A 37 2.66 -6.24 13.95
C TRP A 37 1.75 -6.75 15.06
N SER A 38 1.55 -8.07 15.13
CA SER A 38 0.73 -8.72 16.15
C SER A 38 1.27 -10.13 16.41
N SER A 39 1.21 -10.59 17.66
CA SER A 39 1.60 -11.95 18.03
C SER A 39 2.99 -12.34 17.51
N GLU A 40 3.94 -11.40 17.58
CA GLU A 40 5.34 -11.55 17.14
C GLU A 40 5.53 -11.78 15.62
N HIS A 41 4.52 -11.47 14.80
CA HIS A 41 4.59 -11.61 13.34
C HIS A 41 3.93 -10.41 12.64
N TRP A 42 4.36 -10.12 11.40
CA TRP A 42 3.69 -9.16 10.52
C TRP A 42 2.52 -9.84 9.79
N THR A 43 1.31 -9.34 10.00
CA THR A 43 0.09 -9.85 9.35
C THR A 43 -0.45 -8.84 8.34
N PRO A 44 -0.74 -9.22 7.08
CA PRO A 44 -1.33 -8.32 6.10
C PRO A 44 -2.79 -8.00 6.45
N VAL A 45 -3.11 -6.70 6.44
CA VAL A 45 -4.43 -6.16 6.80
C VAL A 45 -5.05 -5.31 5.70
N GLY A 46 -4.28 -5.01 4.65
CA GLY A 46 -4.77 -4.26 3.50
C GLY A 46 -3.90 -4.48 2.27
N TYR A 47 -4.53 -4.49 1.10
CA TYR A 47 -3.86 -4.56 -0.19
C TYR A 47 -4.51 -3.55 -1.14
N GLN A 48 -3.68 -2.79 -1.84
CA GLN A 48 -4.09 -1.88 -2.89
C GLN A 48 -3.15 -2.04 -4.08
N SER A 49 -3.67 -1.88 -5.29
CA SER A 49 -2.84 -1.88 -6.50
C SER A 49 -3.38 -0.89 -7.53
N GLY A 50 -2.53 -0.53 -8.48
CA GLY A 50 -2.91 0.37 -9.55
C GLY A 50 -1.90 0.38 -10.69
N VAL A 51 -2.34 0.91 -11.83
CA VAL A 51 -1.46 1.15 -12.99
C VAL A 51 -0.81 2.52 -12.82
N ILE A 52 0.48 2.61 -13.11
CA ILE A 52 1.19 3.89 -13.18
C ILE A 52 0.85 4.48 -14.55
N ALA A 53 -0.11 5.40 -14.61
CA ALA A 53 -0.44 6.07 -15.87
C ALA A 53 0.82 6.75 -16.42
N ALA A 54 1.12 6.50 -17.70
CA ALA A 54 2.19 7.21 -18.38
C ALA A 54 1.90 8.73 -18.33
N PRO A 55 2.92 9.58 -18.09
CA PRO A 55 2.71 11.01 -18.11
C PRO A 55 2.13 11.41 -19.47
N ALA A 56 1.00 12.12 -19.45
CA ALA A 56 0.39 12.65 -20.68
C ALA A 56 1.43 13.51 -21.41
N LYS A 57 1.80 13.12 -22.63
CA LYS A 57 2.63 13.95 -23.50
C LYS A 57 1.87 15.25 -23.76
N LYS A 58 2.42 16.37 -23.29
CA LYS A 58 2.03 17.71 -23.75
C LYS A 58 2.53 17.94 -25.17
#